data_AF-A0A0C1QPD3-F1
#
_entry.id   AF-A0A0C1QPD3-F1
#
_cell.length_a   1.000
_cell.length_b   1.000
_cell.length_c   1.000
_cell.angle_alpha   90.00
_cell.angle_beta   90.00
_cell.angle_gamma   90.00
#
_symmetry.space_group_name_H-M   'P 1'
#
loop_
_entity.id
_entity.type
_entity.pdbx_description
1 polymer ?
#
loop_
_entity_poly.entity_id
_entity_poly.type
_entity_poly.pdbx_seq_one_letter_code
_entity_poly.pdbx_strand_id
1 'polypeptide(L)'
;MNVIKNNFTGKTKLWEVFWVHFIFLSMVLNILTDVMSTIESSAYLFAWMPFVTVWQVWVACGLWQCAFNTKYRFFAYMSRVLSVISIIIILYYYYELAFTMSDLF
;
A
#
# COMPACT_ATOMS: atom_id res chain seq x y z
N MET A 1 -10.27 -17.27 -7.78
CA MET A 1 -10.17 -15.82 -8.10
C MET A 1 -11.22 -14.98 -7.35
N ASN A 2 -11.50 -15.26 -6.07
CA ASN A 2 -12.48 -14.50 -5.27
C ASN A 2 -11.84 -13.58 -4.22
N VAL A 3 -10.59 -13.82 -3.82
CA VAL A 3 -9.89 -13.02 -2.79
C VAL A 3 -9.65 -11.58 -3.25
N ILE A 4 -9.30 -11.39 -4.54
CA ILE A 4 -9.00 -10.07 -5.11
C ILE A 4 -10.24 -9.17 -5.16
N LYS A 5 -11.40 -9.71 -5.60
CA LYS A 5 -12.67 -8.97 -5.60
C LYS A 5 -13.25 -8.79 -4.20
N ASN A 6 -13.00 -9.73 -3.30
CA ASN A 6 -13.58 -9.69 -1.95
C ASN A 6 -12.93 -8.66 -1.03
N ASN A 7 -11.73 -8.16 -1.34
CA ASN A 7 -11.13 -7.07 -0.59
C ASN A 7 -11.98 -5.79 -0.60
N PHE A 8 -12.76 -5.55 -1.67
CA PHE A 8 -13.68 -4.41 -1.73
C PHE A 8 -15.05 -4.68 -1.12
N THR A 9 -15.40 -5.95 -0.85
CA THR A 9 -16.74 -6.29 -0.34
C THR A 9 -16.79 -6.42 1.18
N GLY A 10 -15.66 -6.29 1.88
CA GLY A 10 -15.60 -6.38 3.34
C GLY A 10 -15.83 -7.79 3.90
N LYS A 11 -15.96 -8.80 3.03
CA LYS A 11 -16.27 -10.20 3.41
C LYS A 11 -15.05 -10.97 3.91
N THR A 12 -13.85 -10.49 3.59
CA THR A 12 -12.57 -11.12 3.99
C THR A 12 -12.25 -10.79 5.45
N LYS A 13 -11.65 -11.72 6.19
CA LYS A 13 -11.28 -11.49 7.60
C LYS A 13 -10.19 -10.43 7.69
N LEU A 14 -10.31 -9.50 8.64
CA LEU A 14 -9.33 -8.42 8.82
C LEU A 14 -7.89 -8.95 8.98
N TRP A 15 -7.71 -10.06 9.70
CA TRP A 15 -6.39 -10.66 9.92
C TRP A 15 -5.74 -11.13 8.61
N GLU A 16 -6.50 -11.69 7.67
CA GLU A 16 -5.98 -12.11 6.36
C GLU A 16 -5.56 -10.89 5.54
N VAL A 17 -6.35 -9.81 5.57
CA VAL A 17 -6.00 -8.56 4.90
C VAL A 17 -4.74 -7.94 5.51
N PHE A 18 -4.66 -7.89 6.84
CA PHE A 18 -3.53 -7.31 7.54
C PHE A 18 -2.23 -8.10 7.33
N TRP A 19 -2.21 -9.41 7.55
CA TRP A 19 -0.96 -10.16 7.45
C TRP A 19 -0.53 -10.44 6.03
N VAL A 20 -1.46 -10.85 5.17
CA VAL A 20 -1.10 -11.27 3.81
C VAL A 20 -0.92 -10.05 2.92
N HIS A 21 -1.89 -9.14 2.92
CA HIS A 21 -1.90 -8.03 1.97
C HIS A 21 -1.15 -6.82 2.46
N PHE A 22 -1.21 -6.50 3.76
CA PHE A 22 -0.47 -5.37 4.31
C PHE A 22 0.96 -5.78 4.67
N ILE A 23 1.20 -6.74 5.57
CA ILE A 23 2.58 -7.06 6.00
C ILE A 23 3.36 -7.83 4.92
N PHE A 24 2.87 -8.99 4.49
CA PHE A 24 3.63 -9.89 3.62
C PHE A 24 3.86 -9.28 2.23
N LEU A 25 2.82 -8.74 1.58
CA LEU A 25 3.02 -8.04 0.31
C LEU A 25 3.86 -6.76 0.45
N SER A 26 3.78 -6.00 1.55
CA SER A 26 4.69 -4.86 1.77
C SER A 26 6.14 -5.31 1.84
N MET A 27 6.44 -6.41 2.54
CA MET A 27 7.81 -6.95 2.62
C MET A 27 8.32 -7.35 1.24
N VAL A 28 7.50 -8.08 0.47
CA VAL A 28 7.86 -8.50 -0.89
C VAL A 28 8.09 -7.27 -1.78
N LEU A 29 7.23 -6.26 -1.73
CA LEU A 29 7.37 -5.05 -2.53
C LEU A 29 8.57 -4.19 -2.12
N ASN A 30 8.91 -4.13 -0.83
CA ASN A 30 10.13 -3.44 -0.39
C ASN A 30 11.37 -4.14 -0.94
N ILE A 31 11.44 -5.47 -0.84
CA ILE A 31 12.56 -6.24 -1.42
C ILE A 31 12.64 -6.02 -2.93
N LEU A 32 11.51 -6.05 -3.64
CA LEU A 32 11.48 -5.77 -5.08
C LEU A 32 11.93 -4.33 -5.38
N THR A 33 11.52 -3.36 -4.56
CA THR A 33 11.93 -1.96 -4.72
C THR A 33 13.43 -1.79 -4.51
N ASP A 34 14.01 -2.42 -3.50
CA ASP A 34 15.45 -2.43 -3.25
C ASP A 34 16.22 -3.06 -4.43
N VAL A 35 15.75 -4.20 -4.94
CA VAL A 35 16.36 -4.85 -6.11
C VAL A 35 16.24 -3.96 -7.36
N MET A 36 15.11 -3.28 -7.57
CA MET A 36 14.96 -2.37 -8.70
C MET A 36 15.79 -1.09 -8.53
N SER A 37 16.07 -0.67 -7.29
CA SER A 37 16.90 0.51 -7.00
C SER A 37 18.37 0.34 -7.38
N THR A 38 18.84 -0.90 -7.60
CA THR A 38 20.20 -1.14 -8.12
C THR A 38 20.33 -0.82 -9.61
N ILE A 39 19.22 -0.52 -10.29
CA ILE A 39 19.22 -0.10 -11.70
C ILE A 39 19.48 1.41 -11.75
N GLU A 40 20.59 1.84 -12.35
CA GLU A 40 21.02 3.25 -12.42
C GLU A 40 20.10 4.19 -13.23
N SER A 41 18.97 3.71 -13.75
CA SER A 41 18.08 4.48 -14.61
C SER A 41 16.87 5.03 -13.84
N SER A 42 16.79 6.34 -13.67
CA SER A 42 15.64 7.01 -13.04
C SER A 42 14.28 6.70 -13.71
N ALA A 43 14.28 6.19 -14.95
CA ALA A 43 13.07 5.74 -15.63
C ALA A 43 12.35 4.58 -14.91
N TYR A 44 13.06 3.75 -14.14
CA TYR A 44 12.39 2.67 -13.39
C TYR A 44 11.46 3.23 -12.32
N LEU A 45 11.83 4.34 -11.65
CA LEU A 45 11.00 4.97 -10.62
C LEU A 45 9.67 5.44 -11.19
N PHE A 46 9.68 6.00 -12.41
CA PHE A 46 8.47 6.43 -13.10
C PHE A 46 7.55 5.28 -13.50
N ALA A 47 8.10 4.14 -13.87
CA ALA A 47 7.30 2.95 -14.18
C ALA A 47 6.80 2.23 -12.92
N TRP A 48 7.59 2.24 -11.84
CA TRP A 48 7.33 1.51 -10.61
C TRP A 48 6.35 2.23 -9.67
N MET A 49 6.44 3.56 -9.55
CA MET A 49 5.58 4.37 -8.68
C MET A 49 4.07 4.14 -8.91
N PRO A 50 3.54 4.21 -10.15
CA PRO A 50 2.11 3.99 -10.40
C PRO A 50 1.65 2.60 -9.96
N PHE A 51 2.49 1.58 -10.16
CA PHE A 51 2.17 0.21 -9.76
C PHE A 51 2.08 0.08 -8.23
N VAL A 52 3.06 0.61 -7.50
CA VAL A 52 3.06 0.62 -6.03
C VAL A 52 1.85 1.40 -5.50
N THR A 53 1.50 2.53 -6.12
CA THR A 53 0.35 3.35 -5.74
C THR A 53 -0.97 2.59 -5.89
N VAL A 54 -1.22 1.95 -7.04
CA VAL A 54 -2.44 1.16 -7.27
C VAL A 54 -2.54 0.03 -6.25
N TRP A 55 -1.43 -0.67 -6.01
CA TRP A 55 -1.39 -1.74 -5.02
C TRP A 55 -1.69 -1.22 -3.61
N GLN A 56 -1.10 -0.11 -3.20
CA GLN A 56 -1.28 0.36 -1.83
C GLN A 56 -2.69 0.92 -1.60
N VAL A 57 -3.27 1.60 -2.59
CA VAL A 57 -4.69 2.01 -2.55
C VAL A 57 -5.58 0.79 -2.42
N TRP A 58 -5.29 -0.28 -3.16
CA TRP A 58 -6.03 -1.53 -3.07
C TRP A 58 -5.96 -2.15 -1.66
N VAL A 59 -4.78 -2.15 -1.03
CA VAL A 59 -4.62 -2.63 0.37
C VAL A 59 -5.33 -1.70 1.36
N ALA A 60 -5.21 -0.38 1.20
CA ALA A 60 -5.85 0.61 2.06
C ALA A 60 -7.38 0.48 2.02
N CYS A 61 -7.96 0.30 0.83
CA CYS A 61 -9.39 0.01 0.66
C CYS A 61 -9.78 -1.30 1.36
N GLY A 62 -8.96 -2.36 1.22
CA GLY A 62 -9.19 -3.63 1.90
C GLY A 62 -9.18 -3.50 3.42
N LEU A 63 -8.19 -2.80 3.98
CA LEU A 63 -8.10 -2.53 5.42
C LEU A 63 -9.26 -1.70 5.95
N TRP A 64 -9.74 -0.73 5.15
CA TRP A 64 -10.86 0.14 5.52
C TRP A 64 -12.20 -0.60 5.52
N GLN A 65 -12.48 -1.38 4.46
CA GLN A 65 -13.73 -2.12 4.30
C GLN A 65 -13.80 -3.32 5.25
N CYS A 66 -12.69 -4.06 5.42
CA CYS A 66 -12.64 -5.24 6.28
C CYS A 66 -12.42 -4.89 7.76
N ALA A 67 -12.25 -3.62 8.12
CA ALA A 67 -11.96 -3.16 9.49
C ALA A 67 -12.92 -3.74 10.53
N PHE A 68 -14.23 -3.69 10.28
CA PHE A 68 -15.25 -4.15 11.24
C PHE A 68 -15.56 -5.65 11.15
N ASN A 69 -14.89 -6.39 10.26
CA ASN A 69 -15.00 -7.85 10.17
C ASN A 69 -14.04 -8.54 11.17
N THR A 70 -14.11 -8.12 12.43
CA THR A 70 -13.30 -8.63 13.54
C THR A 70 -14.07 -8.55 14.85
N LYS A 71 -13.79 -9.48 15.77
CA LYS A 71 -14.42 -9.52 17.10
C LYS A 71 -14.02 -8.32 17.96
N TYR A 72 -12.83 -7.77 17.73
CA TYR A 72 -12.24 -6.72 18.57
C TYR A 72 -12.28 -5.36 17.88
N ARG A 73 -13.14 -4.46 18.36
CA ARG A 73 -13.32 -3.11 17.79
C ARG A 73 -12.04 -2.26 17.78
N PHE A 74 -11.13 -2.49 18.72
CA PHE A 74 -9.84 -1.81 18.76
C PHE A 74 -9.04 -1.98 17.45
N PHE A 75 -8.96 -3.22 16.94
CA PHE A 75 -8.25 -3.50 15.68
C PHE A 75 -8.92 -2.87 14.47
N ALA A 76 -10.25 -2.70 14.49
CA ALA A 76 -10.99 -2.02 13.43
C ALA A 76 -10.61 -0.53 13.32
N TYR A 77 -10.47 0.16 14.45
CA TYR A 77 -10.02 1.55 14.46
C TYR A 77 -8.55 1.67 14.07
N MET A 78 -7.69 0.79 14.59
CA MET A 78 -6.28 0.76 14.19
C MET A 78 -6.11 0.57 12.69
N SER A 79 -6.84 -0.36 12.06
CA SER A 79 -6.71 -0.60 10.62
C SER A 79 -7.14 0.59 9.77
N ARG A 80 -8.14 1.37 10.21
CA ARG A 80 -8.55 2.61 9.55
C ARG A 80 -7.52 3.73 9.70
N VAL A 81 -6.92 3.86 10.88
CA VAL A 81 -5.83 4.84 11.09
C VAL A 81 -4.64 4.47 10.21
N LEU A 82 -4.29 3.19 10.14
CA LEU A 82 -3.20 2.70 9.29
C LEU A 82 -3.45 2.95 7.80
N SER A 83 -4.68 2.76 7.30
CA SER A 83 -4.98 3.04 5.90
C SER A 83 -4.95 4.54 5.56
N VAL A 84 -5.31 5.41 6.51
CA VAL A 84 -5.14 6.87 6.32
C VAL A 84 -3.65 7.24 6.32
N ILE A 85 -2.88 6.72 7.27
CA ILE A 85 -1.42 6.94 7.34
C ILE A 85 -0.74 6.44 6.06
N SER A 86 -1.16 5.29 5.53
CA SER A 86 -0.56 4.74 4.31
C SER A 86 -0.78 5.66 3.11
N ILE A 87 -1.97 6.25 2.97
CA ILE A 87 -2.26 7.23 1.91
C ILE A 87 -1.40 8.50 2.07
N ILE A 88 -1.27 9.02 3.30
CA ILE A 88 -0.44 10.20 3.59
C ILE A 88 1.03 9.94 3.21
N ILE A 89 1.56 8.77 3.57
CA ILE A 89 2.93 8.36 3.24
C ILE A 89 3.15 8.35 1.71
N ILE A 90 2.18 7.85 0.94
CA ILE A 90 2.29 7.89 -0.54
C ILE A 90 2.33 9.32 -1.07
N LEU A 91 1.45 10.19 -0.58
CA LEU A 91 1.44 11.59 -1.01
C LEU A 91 2.78 12.29 -0.70
N TYR A 92 3.37 11.98 0.45
CA TYR A 92 4.70 12.45 0.81
C TYR A 92 5.78 11.96 -0.16
N TYR A 93 5.79 10.67 -0.53
CA TYR A 93 6.74 10.15 -1.53
C TYR A 93 6.58 10.81 -2.91
N TYR A 94 5.35 11.11 -3.33
CA TYR A 94 5.12 11.86 -4.57
C TYR A 94 5.65 13.30 -4.48
N TYR A 95 5.48 13.94 -3.32
CA TYR A 95 6.03 15.28 -3.07
C TYR A 95 7.56 15.29 -3.14
N GLU A 96 8.23 14.36 -2.45
CA GLU A 96 9.69 14.22 -2.48
C GLU A 96 10.22 13.94 -3.89
N LEU A 97 9.53 13.07 -4.64
CA LEU A 97 9.90 12.78 -6.03
C LEU A 97 9.74 14.04 -6.92
N ALA A 98 8.65 14.77 -6.77
CA ALA A 98 8.42 16.01 -7.52
C ALA A 98 9.46 17.09 -7.18
N PHE A 99 9.84 17.21 -5.90
CA PHE A 99 10.85 18.14 -5.43
C PHE A 99 12.25 17.80 -5.96
N THR A 100 12.65 16.52 -5.88
CA THR A 100 13.92 16.04 -6.43
C THR A 100 14.02 16.32 -7.94
N MET A 101 12.89 16.21 -8.66
CA MET A 101 12.83 16.52 -10.08
C MET A 101 12.94 18.02 -10.38
N SER A 102 12.45 18.90 -9.51
CA SER A 102 12.58 20.35 -9.72
C SER A 102 14.01 20.86 -9.58
N ASP A 103 14.86 20.18 -8.81
CA ASP A 103 16.28 20.56 -8.65
C ASP A 103 17.17 20.09 -9.82
N LEU A 104 16.63 19.25 -10.72
CA LEU A 104 17.34 18.66 -11.87
C LEU A 104 17.19 19.46 -13.18
N PHE A 105 16.34 20.49 -13.20
CA PHE A 105 16.08 21.38 -14.35
C PHE A 105 16.47 22.83 -14.05
#